data_AF-A0A9E7KKM2-F1
#
_entry.id   AF-A0A9E7KKM2-F1
#
_cell.length_a   1.000
_cell.length_b   1.000
_cell.length_c   1.000
_cell.angle_alpha   90.00
_cell.angle_beta   90.00
_cell.angle_gamma   90.00
#
_symmetry.space_group_name_H-M   'P 1'
#
loop_
_entity.id
_entity.type
_entity.pdbx_description
1 polymer ?
#
loop_
_entity_poly.entity_id
_entity_poly.type
_entity_poly.pdbx_seq_one_letter_code
_entity_poly.pdbx_strand_id
1 'polypeptide(L)'
;MEDVENGIHGTHESEVTKPLIQQRELAKVEESSSDGQGFLWMVLLSTGVAVCGSFEFGSCIGYSAPTQAGITKDIGLSLSQYSIFASILTIGGMFGAVTSGHLADYIGRIGTMRISAVVCIIGWLAIYFAKDTFLLCLGRLFTGYGIGVLSYVLLLVGGNSVAFIIGTLVSWRTMVLVGVLPCLVLLLGLVFIPESPRWLAKVDHQKEFISALQKLRGKDADITQEAAEIQECIENLQTLPRAGFQDLFQSRYIRSVIVSVGLMVFQQTGGINGVGFYASQIFVSAGFSSGNLGTILMGCIQVPITIVGAILMDRSGRIPLLMVSASGSSIGCFITGISFYLKVNLNLSVGQGIYMDWLPTLALSGILVYLGSYSIGMGAVPWVMMSEIFPLNIKGVGGSLVTLVSWFGSWAVSYAFNFLMSWSSAGTFFLFSAAGAATLLFVARVVPETKGDSLEEIQESLNSSK
;
A
#
# COMPACT_ATOMS: atom_id res chain seq x y z
N MET A 1 21.91 -11.52 -89.99
CA MET A 1 21.92 -12.42 -88.83
C MET A 1 22.44 -11.57 -87.70
N GLU A 2 21.53 -10.79 -87.09
CA GLU A 2 20.83 -11.13 -85.83
C GLU A 2 21.83 -11.02 -84.67
N ASP A 3 21.68 -10.27 -83.59
CA ASP A 3 20.56 -9.55 -82.97
C ASP A 3 21.21 -8.66 -81.86
N VAL A 4 20.88 -7.37 -81.73
CA VAL A 4 19.92 -6.78 -80.77
C VAL A 4 20.61 -5.99 -79.63
N GLU A 5 20.28 -4.68 -79.65
CA GLU A 5 20.16 -3.68 -78.57
C GLU A 5 21.38 -3.05 -77.86
N ASN A 6 21.59 -1.77 -78.21
CA ASN A 6 21.50 -0.57 -77.36
C ASN A 6 22.12 -0.69 -75.94
N GLY A 7 23.14 0.07 -75.52
CA GLY A 7 23.56 1.40 -75.92
C GLY A 7 23.31 2.42 -74.79
N ILE A 8 24.41 2.98 -74.26
CA ILE A 8 24.60 4.43 -73.94
C ILE A 8 23.87 4.93 -72.67
N HIS A 9 24.38 5.75 -71.73
CA HIS A 9 25.58 6.56 -71.49
C HIS A 9 25.65 6.83 -69.96
N GLY A 10 26.85 6.94 -69.36
CA GLY A 10 27.33 8.18 -68.69
C GLY A 10 26.75 8.39 -67.27
N THR A 11 27.50 8.69 -66.21
CA THR A 11 28.53 9.72 -66.05
C THR A 11 29.20 9.60 -64.66
N HIS A 12 30.40 10.15 -64.55
CA HIS A 12 31.16 10.52 -63.34
C HIS A 12 30.34 10.87 -62.08
N GLU A 13 30.83 10.44 -60.91
CA GLU A 13 30.91 11.18 -59.61
C GLU A 13 31.22 10.17 -58.48
N SER A 14 32.42 10.14 -57.89
CA SER A 14 32.94 10.99 -56.80
C SER A 14 33.07 10.15 -55.50
N GLU A 15 34.31 10.02 -55.02
CA GLU A 15 34.60 9.64 -53.63
C GLU A 15 33.98 10.69 -52.71
N VAL A 16 32.72 10.50 -52.32
CA VAL A 16 32.09 11.32 -51.28
C VAL A 16 32.31 10.62 -49.95
N THR A 17 33.33 11.10 -49.25
CA THR A 17 33.50 11.04 -47.80
C THR A 17 32.15 10.87 -47.10
N LYS A 18 31.92 9.71 -46.46
CA LYS A 18 30.73 9.53 -45.60
C LYS A 18 30.67 10.71 -44.63
N PRO A 19 29.52 11.39 -44.47
CA PRO A 19 29.46 12.60 -43.67
C PRO A 19 29.81 12.26 -42.22
N LEU A 20 30.78 12.96 -41.65
CA LEU A 20 31.22 12.82 -40.24
C LEU A 20 30.03 12.88 -39.24
N ILE A 21 28.94 13.54 -39.63
CA ILE A 21 27.70 13.64 -38.88
C ILE A 21 27.03 12.28 -38.71
N GLN A 22 27.01 11.43 -39.75
CA GLN A 22 26.35 10.13 -39.71
C GLN A 22 27.15 9.10 -38.92
N GLN A 23 28.49 9.21 -38.91
CA GLN A 23 29.33 8.45 -37.97
C GLN A 23 29.17 8.93 -36.54
N ARG A 24 28.96 10.23 -36.30
CA ARG A 24 28.69 10.79 -34.97
C ARG A 24 27.31 10.44 -34.44
N GLU A 25 26.32 10.30 -35.32
CA GLU A 25 24.98 9.80 -34.97
C GLU A 25 24.98 8.28 -34.75
N LEU A 26 25.68 7.50 -35.57
CA LEU A 26 25.87 6.06 -35.31
C LEU A 26 26.66 5.80 -34.03
N ALA A 27 27.68 6.60 -33.72
CA ALA A 27 28.41 6.55 -32.45
C ALA A 27 27.54 6.99 -31.25
N LYS A 28 26.68 8.01 -31.41
CA LYS A 28 25.69 8.38 -30.38
C LYS A 28 24.60 7.32 -30.18
N VAL A 29 24.23 6.60 -31.24
CA VAL A 29 23.26 5.49 -31.17
C VAL A 29 23.89 4.24 -30.55
N GLU A 30 25.16 3.95 -30.83
CA GLU A 30 25.91 2.87 -30.18
C GLU A 30 26.24 3.21 -28.71
N GLU A 31 26.67 4.45 -28.38
CA GLU A 31 26.89 4.90 -26.99
C GLU A 31 25.58 4.93 -26.18
N SER A 32 24.49 5.44 -26.75
CA SER A 32 23.17 5.46 -26.07
C SER A 32 22.55 4.08 -25.88
N SER A 33 22.92 3.09 -26.71
CA SER A 33 22.47 1.70 -26.55
C SER A 33 23.12 1.01 -25.34
N SER A 34 24.37 1.35 -25.01
CA SER A 34 25.07 0.78 -23.84
C SER A 34 24.78 1.54 -22.54
N ASP A 35 24.65 2.88 -22.59
CA ASP A 35 24.42 3.72 -21.41
C ASP A 35 22.94 3.74 -21.01
N GLY A 36 22.02 3.64 -21.99
CA GLY A 36 20.58 3.48 -21.76
C GLY A 36 20.22 2.14 -21.10
N GLN A 37 21.04 1.10 -21.29
CA GLN A 37 20.84 -0.21 -20.69
C GLN A 37 21.22 -0.22 -19.19
N GLY A 38 22.27 0.52 -18.81
CA GLY A 38 22.65 0.74 -17.41
C GLY A 38 21.60 1.56 -16.64
N PHE A 39 21.09 2.63 -17.27
CA PHE A 39 20.00 3.44 -16.75
C PHE A 39 18.72 2.62 -16.53
N LEU A 40 18.26 1.89 -17.55
CA LEU A 40 17.06 1.07 -17.46
C LEU A 40 17.19 -0.02 -16.39
N TRP A 41 18.35 -0.69 -16.33
CA TRP A 41 18.62 -1.69 -15.30
C TRP A 41 18.53 -1.12 -13.89
N MET A 42 19.08 0.08 -13.68
CA MET A 42 19.10 0.73 -12.38
C MET A 42 17.71 1.19 -11.92
N VAL A 43 16.88 1.68 -12.85
CA VAL A 43 15.48 2.02 -12.59
C VAL A 43 14.67 0.77 -12.29
N LEU A 44 14.84 -0.31 -13.07
CA LEU A 44 14.17 -1.58 -12.84
C LEU A 44 14.56 -2.20 -11.50
N LEU A 45 15.85 -2.18 -11.15
CA LEU A 45 16.35 -2.65 -9.86
C LEU A 45 15.77 -1.84 -8.69
N SER A 46 15.79 -0.51 -8.80
CA SER A 46 15.25 0.38 -7.76
C SER A 46 13.75 0.16 -7.55
N THR A 47 13.01 -0.02 -8.65
CA THR A 47 11.58 -0.32 -8.62
C THR A 47 11.32 -1.70 -8.01
N GLY A 48 12.08 -2.72 -8.41
CA GLY A 48 11.96 -4.08 -7.88
C GLY A 48 12.23 -4.17 -6.37
N VAL A 49 13.24 -3.44 -5.89
CA VAL A 49 13.53 -3.36 -4.44
C VAL A 49 12.42 -2.62 -3.70
N ALA A 50 11.86 -1.54 -4.26
CA ALA A 50 10.71 -0.87 -3.66
C ALA A 50 9.48 -1.80 -3.58
N VAL A 51 9.24 -2.61 -4.62
CA VAL A 51 8.16 -3.62 -4.63
C VAL A 51 8.35 -4.63 -3.48
N CYS A 52 9.58 -5.03 -3.17
CA CYS A 52 9.86 -5.95 -2.06
C CYS A 52 9.42 -5.37 -0.70
N GLY A 53 9.64 -4.08 -0.46
CA GLY A 53 9.16 -3.43 0.77
C GLY A 53 7.63 -3.37 0.86
N SER A 54 6.93 -3.22 -0.27
CA SER A 54 5.47 -3.30 -0.29
C SER A 54 4.95 -4.72 -0.07
N PHE A 55 5.68 -5.70 -0.60
CA PHE A 55 5.38 -7.11 -0.41
C PHE A 55 5.54 -7.53 1.04
N GLU A 56 6.60 -7.05 1.70
CA GLU A 56 6.83 -7.21 3.14
C GLU A 56 5.65 -6.65 3.96
N PHE A 57 5.22 -5.43 3.66
CA PHE A 57 4.05 -4.81 4.30
C PHE A 57 2.81 -5.69 4.20
N GLY A 58 2.46 -6.10 2.97
CA GLY A 58 1.30 -6.95 2.74
C GLY A 58 1.42 -8.31 3.44
N SER A 59 2.64 -8.88 3.46
CA SER A 59 2.88 -10.17 4.10
C SER A 59 2.64 -10.14 5.61
N CYS A 60 3.10 -9.09 6.30
CA CYS A 60 2.89 -8.88 7.74
C CYS A 60 1.41 -8.79 8.11
N ILE A 61 0.58 -8.22 7.25
CA ILE A 61 -0.88 -8.11 7.44
C ILE A 61 -1.56 -9.45 7.15
N GLY A 62 -1.32 -10.01 5.97
CA GLY A 62 -2.11 -11.12 5.43
C GLY A 62 -1.85 -12.48 6.09
N TYR A 63 -0.64 -12.76 6.58
CA TYR A 63 -0.28 -14.11 7.05
C TYR A 63 -1.08 -14.56 8.27
N SER A 64 -1.55 -13.61 9.09
CA SER A 64 -2.19 -13.92 10.37
C SER A 64 -3.51 -14.68 10.23
N ALA A 65 -4.33 -14.34 9.24
CA ALA A 65 -5.62 -14.98 9.07
C ALA A 65 -5.52 -16.49 8.76
N PRO A 66 -4.77 -16.96 7.75
CA PRO A 66 -4.68 -18.40 7.47
C PRO A 66 -3.91 -19.16 8.54
N THR A 67 -2.97 -18.52 9.23
CA THR A 67 -2.15 -19.17 10.27
C THR A 67 -2.78 -19.19 11.66
N GLN A 68 -3.87 -18.44 11.88
CA GLN A 68 -4.56 -18.31 13.18
C GLN A 68 -4.79 -19.65 13.88
N ALA A 69 -5.40 -20.61 13.18
CA ALA A 69 -5.73 -21.92 13.77
C ALA A 69 -4.48 -22.69 14.20
N GLY A 70 -3.39 -22.57 13.43
CA GLY A 70 -2.10 -23.19 13.75
C GLY A 70 -1.44 -22.57 14.97
N ILE A 71 -1.39 -21.23 15.04
CA ILE A 71 -0.77 -20.49 16.14
C ILE A 71 -1.55 -20.75 17.45
N THR A 72 -2.88 -20.65 17.41
CA THR A 72 -3.72 -20.85 18.60
C THR A 72 -3.60 -22.27 19.15
N LYS A 73 -3.51 -23.28 18.28
CA LYS A 73 -3.37 -24.68 18.69
C LYS A 73 -1.97 -25.00 19.25
N ASP A 74 -0.91 -24.46 18.65
CA ASP A 74 0.48 -24.74 19.06
C ASP A 74 0.85 -24.05 20.37
N ILE A 75 0.43 -22.79 20.55
CA ILE A 75 0.79 -21.97 21.72
C ILE A 75 -0.30 -21.99 22.82
N GLY A 76 -1.53 -22.39 22.49
CA GLY A 76 -2.65 -22.42 23.43
C GLY A 76 -3.21 -21.03 23.75
N LEU A 77 -3.30 -20.14 22.75
CA LEU A 77 -3.73 -18.76 22.95
C LEU A 77 -5.23 -18.66 23.28
N SER A 78 -5.58 -17.77 24.21
CA SER A 78 -6.97 -17.35 24.41
C SER A 78 -7.42 -16.39 23.29
N LEU A 79 -8.74 -16.20 23.17
CA LEU A 79 -9.31 -15.23 22.23
C LEU A 79 -8.78 -13.80 22.47
N SER A 80 -8.66 -13.38 23.74
CA SER A 80 -8.12 -12.07 24.09
C SER A 80 -6.64 -11.94 23.77
N GLN A 81 -5.84 -13.00 23.99
CA GLN A 81 -4.42 -13.02 23.64
C GLN A 81 -4.20 -12.95 22.13
N TYR A 82 -5.02 -13.66 21.34
CA TYR A 82 -4.94 -13.57 19.88
C TYR A 82 -5.39 -12.19 19.37
N SER A 83 -6.41 -11.57 19.97
CA SER A 83 -6.81 -10.20 19.63
C SER A 83 -5.71 -9.18 19.90
N ILE A 84 -4.97 -9.33 21.00
CA ILE A 84 -3.79 -8.50 21.31
C ILE A 84 -2.70 -8.75 20.28
N PHE A 85 -2.40 -10.01 19.95
CA PHE A 85 -1.44 -10.35 18.91
C PHE A 85 -1.82 -9.72 17.56
N ALA A 86 -3.07 -9.88 17.12
CA ALA A 86 -3.51 -9.32 15.84
C ALA A 86 -3.39 -7.80 15.80
N SER A 87 -3.83 -7.10 16.87
CA SER A 87 -3.86 -5.64 16.91
C SER A 87 -2.52 -4.96 17.24
N ILE A 88 -1.57 -5.63 17.92
CA ILE A 88 -0.30 -4.99 18.29
C ILE A 88 0.57 -4.62 17.08
N LEU A 89 0.33 -5.27 15.93
CA LEU A 89 0.95 -4.92 14.65
C LEU A 89 0.73 -3.44 14.30
N THR A 90 -0.49 -2.93 14.53
CA THR A 90 -0.88 -1.57 14.14
C THR A 90 -0.35 -0.53 15.12
N ILE A 91 -0.17 -0.89 16.40
CA ILE A 91 0.59 -0.07 17.37
C ILE A 91 2.04 0.07 16.90
N GLY A 92 2.67 -1.03 16.49
CA GLY A 92 4.02 -0.99 15.90
C GLY A 92 4.05 -0.07 14.69
N GLY A 93 3.07 -0.21 13.78
CA GLY A 93 2.90 0.64 12.60
C GLY A 93 2.78 2.13 12.94
N MET A 94 2.04 2.46 13.99
CA MET A 94 1.91 3.84 14.49
C MET A 94 3.25 4.43 14.93
N PHE A 95 4.04 3.70 15.73
CA PHE A 95 5.38 4.14 16.15
C PHE A 95 6.34 4.23 14.97
N GLY A 96 6.29 3.27 14.05
CA GLY A 96 7.09 3.27 12.82
C GLY A 96 6.78 4.48 11.95
N ALA A 97 5.50 4.79 11.75
CA ALA A 97 5.07 5.91 10.92
C ALA A 97 5.45 7.28 11.51
N VAL A 98 5.37 7.46 12.83
CA VAL A 98 5.78 8.71 13.50
C VAL A 98 7.29 8.91 13.45
N THR A 99 8.05 7.83 13.59
CA THR A 99 9.53 7.90 13.59
C THR A 99 10.13 7.95 12.18
N SER A 100 9.41 7.47 11.16
CA SER A 100 9.93 7.35 9.78
C SER A 100 10.39 8.68 9.18
N GLY A 101 9.65 9.77 9.40
CA GLY A 101 9.99 11.09 8.86
C GLY A 101 11.29 11.63 9.43
N HIS A 102 11.46 11.54 10.75
CA HIS A 102 12.69 11.97 11.44
C HIS A 102 13.89 11.11 11.04
N LEU A 103 13.66 9.80 10.91
CA LEU A 103 14.70 8.85 10.51
C LEU A 103 15.13 9.11 9.06
N ALA A 104 14.19 9.29 8.14
CA ALA A 104 14.46 9.59 6.73
C ALA A 104 15.20 10.92 6.54
N ASP A 105 14.93 11.91 7.39
CA ASP A 105 15.65 13.17 7.39
C ASP A 105 17.08 13.04 7.91
N TYR A 106 17.33 12.20 8.92
CA TYR A 106 18.65 12.08 9.56
C TYR A 106 19.61 11.10 8.86
N ILE A 107 19.13 9.92 8.48
CA ILE A 107 19.97 8.85 7.90
C ILE A 107 19.69 8.56 6.41
N GLY A 108 18.84 9.36 5.79
CA GLY A 108 18.41 9.15 4.41
C GLY A 108 17.32 8.09 4.27
N ARG A 109 16.74 8.00 3.07
CA ARG A 109 15.62 7.09 2.78
C ARG A 109 16.11 5.64 2.72
N ILE A 110 17.28 5.39 2.14
CA ILE A 110 17.85 4.03 2.07
C ILE A 110 18.29 3.57 3.46
N GLY A 111 18.92 4.43 4.25
CA GLY A 111 19.25 4.13 5.65
C GLY A 111 18.01 3.73 6.45
N THR A 112 16.92 4.48 6.28
CA THR A 112 15.62 4.22 6.93
C THR A 112 15.02 2.87 6.51
N MET A 113 15.05 2.56 5.22
CA MET A 113 14.59 1.26 4.71
C MET A 113 15.44 0.08 5.22
N ARG A 114 16.77 0.26 5.39
CA ARG A 114 17.65 -0.78 5.97
C ARG A 114 17.31 -1.05 7.44
N ILE A 115 17.09 -0.01 8.24
CA ILE A 115 16.67 -0.17 9.65
C ILE A 115 15.34 -0.93 9.71
N SER A 116 14.37 -0.55 8.86
CA SER A 116 13.09 -1.25 8.79
C SER A 116 13.26 -2.74 8.50
N ALA A 117 14.01 -3.09 7.45
CA ALA A 117 14.24 -4.49 7.05
C ALA A 117 14.90 -5.29 8.19
N VAL A 118 15.88 -4.72 8.90
CA VAL A 118 16.53 -5.37 10.04
C VAL A 118 15.55 -5.60 11.18
N VAL A 119 14.73 -4.61 11.54
CA VAL A 119 13.73 -4.75 12.61
C VAL A 119 12.66 -5.78 12.24
N CYS A 120 12.23 -5.83 10.98
CA CYS A 120 11.31 -6.86 10.51
C CYS A 120 11.91 -8.26 10.52
N ILE A 121 13.18 -8.45 10.12
CA ILE A 121 13.86 -9.74 10.24
C ILE A 121 13.90 -10.19 11.71
N ILE A 122 14.24 -9.30 12.63
CA ILE A 122 14.22 -9.59 14.07
C ILE A 122 12.81 -9.96 14.52
N GLY A 123 11.79 -9.23 14.07
CA GLY A 123 10.39 -9.51 14.38
C GLY A 123 9.92 -10.87 13.89
N TRP A 124 10.22 -11.22 12.64
CA TRP A 124 9.89 -12.54 12.08
C TRP A 124 10.64 -13.67 12.79
N LEU A 125 11.93 -13.51 13.10
CA LEU A 125 12.68 -14.50 13.86
C LEU A 125 12.13 -14.68 15.28
N ALA A 126 11.73 -13.59 15.95
CA ALA A 126 11.06 -13.66 17.25
C ALA A 126 9.74 -14.44 17.17
N ILE A 127 8.93 -14.22 16.12
CA ILE A 127 7.70 -14.99 15.88
C ILE A 127 8.04 -16.48 15.63
N TYR A 128 9.10 -16.77 14.87
CA TYR A 128 9.51 -18.14 14.56
C TYR A 128 9.91 -18.93 15.80
N PHE A 129 10.65 -18.30 16.73
CA PHE A 129 11.10 -18.93 17.97
C PHE A 129 10.09 -18.83 19.12
N ALA A 130 8.95 -18.17 18.91
CA ALA A 130 7.94 -17.99 19.92
C ALA A 130 7.42 -19.34 20.45
N LYS A 131 7.46 -19.47 21.78
CA LYS A 131 6.83 -20.54 22.57
C LYS A 131 5.80 -19.98 23.56
N ASP A 132 5.84 -18.67 23.79
CA ASP A 132 4.99 -17.92 24.70
C ASP A 132 4.32 -16.75 23.96
N THR A 133 3.20 -16.28 24.53
CA THR A 133 2.42 -15.17 23.96
C THR A 133 3.22 -13.86 23.92
N PHE A 134 4.13 -13.63 24.88
CA PHE A 134 4.86 -12.38 24.99
C PHE A 134 5.85 -12.22 23.83
N LEU A 135 6.67 -13.23 23.55
CA LEU A 135 7.63 -13.22 22.45
C LEU A 135 6.92 -13.13 21.09
N LEU A 136 5.76 -13.78 20.96
CA LEU A 136 4.92 -13.70 19.77
C LEU A 136 4.41 -12.26 19.53
N CYS A 137 3.89 -11.59 20.57
CA CYS A 137 3.44 -10.21 20.51
C CYS A 137 4.59 -9.23 20.27
N LEU A 138 5.76 -9.46 20.89
CA LEU A 138 6.95 -8.64 20.71
C LEU A 138 7.45 -8.70 19.26
N GLY A 139 7.52 -9.91 18.68
CA GLY A 139 7.90 -10.08 17.28
C GLY A 139 6.91 -9.38 16.34
N ARG A 140 5.61 -9.44 16.65
CA ARG A 140 4.57 -8.75 15.86
C ARG A 140 4.62 -7.22 15.99
N LEU A 141 4.99 -6.71 17.16
CA LEU A 141 5.24 -5.29 17.36
C LEU A 141 6.41 -4.81 16.50
N PHE A 142 7.50 -5.58 16.41
CA PHE A 142 8.66 -5.24 15.57
C PHE A 142 8.36 -5.32 14.08
N THR A 143 7.65 -6.35 13.61
CA THR A 143 7.15 -6.36 12.22
C THR A 143 6.23 -5.17 11.97
N GLY A 144 5.43 -4.78 12.96
CA GLY A 144 4.59 -3.58 12.93
C GLY A 144 5.41 -2.30 12.75
N TYR A 145 6.47 -2.15 13.53
CA TYR A 145 7.38 -1.01 13.44
C TYR A 145 7.98 -0.89 12.04
N GLY A 146 8.53 -1.97 11.49
CA GLY A 146 9.13 -1.92 10.16
C GLY A 146 8.12 -1.57 9.05
N ILE A 147 6.90 -2.11 9.09
CA ILE A 147 5.86 -1.72 8.11
C ILE A 147 5.45 -0.24 8.24
N GLY A 148 5.43 0.29 9.48
CA GLY A 148 5.17 1.71 9.72
C GLY A 148 6.25 2.60 9.10
N VAL A 149 7.50 2.16 9.13
CA VAL A 149 8.63 2.85 8.47
C VAL A 149 8.53 2.75 6.94
N LEU A 150 8.03 1.63 6.39
CA LEU A 150 7.89 1.39 4.94
C LEU A 150 6.60 1.97 4.32
N SER A 151 5.78 2.68 5.09
CA SER A 151 4.43 3.13 4.66
C SER A 151 4.39 4.12 3.48
N TYR A 152 5.54 4.46 2.89
CA TYR A 152 5.64 5.30 1.70
C TYR A 152 5.49 4.53 0.37
N VAL A 153 5.41 3.19 0.36
CA VAL A 153 5.45 2.39 -0.88
C VAL A 153 4.10 1.79 -1.29
N LEU A 154 3.80 1.85 -2.60
CA LEU A 154 2.45 1.79 -3.18
C LEU A 154 1.88 0.37 -3.50
N LEU A 155 2.62 -0.74 -3.34
CA LEU A 155 2.21 -2.08 -3.85
C LEU A 155 1.78 -3.08 -2.77
N LEU A 156 0.97 -2.60 -1.82
CA LEU A 156 0.61 -3.29 -0.57
C LEU A 156 -0.26 -4.55 -0.79
N VAL A 157 -1.10 -4.53 -1.82
CA VAL A 157 -2.08 -5.58 -2.11
C VAL A 157 -1.44 -6.88 -2.61
N GLY A 158 -0.32 -6.79 -3.33
CA GLY A 158 0.40 -7.96 -3.84
C GLY A 158 0.95 -8.84 -2.71
N GLY A 159 1.59 -8.22 -1.71
CA GLY A 159 2.10 -8.94 -0.53
C GLY A 159 1.00 -9.61 0.30
N ASN A 160 -0.12 -8.91 0.50
CA ASN A 160 -1.24 -9.42 1.28
C ASN A 160 -1.85 -10.67 0.62
N SER A 161 -2.01 -10.62 -0.69
CA SER A 161 -2.60 -11.71 -1.49
C SER A 161 -1.71 -12.95 -1.50
N VAL A 162 -0.40 -12.78 -1.66
CA VAL A 162 0.54 -13.90 -1.60
C VAL A 162 0.59 -14.51 -0.20
N ALA A 163 0.50 -13.70 0.85
CA ALA A 163 0.46 -14.21 2.21
C ALA A 163 -0.83 -14.99 2.54
N PHE A 164 -1.98 -14.59 2.00
CA PHE A 164 -3.20 -15.39 2.09
C PHE A 164 -3.05 -16.74 1.40
N ILE A 165 -2.46 -16.78 0.19
CA ILE A 165 -2.31 -18.04 -0.56
C ILE A 165 -1.27 -18.95 0.12
N ILE A 166 -0.05 -18.46 0.34
CA ILE A 166 1.04 -19.27 0.91
C ILE A 166 0.70 -19.70 2.33
N GLY A 167 0.11 -18.81 3.15
CA GLY A 167 -0.24 -19.12 4.54
C GLY A 167 -1.24 -20.27 4.70
N THR A 168 -1.98 -20.62 3.65
CA THR A 168 -2.89 -21.80 3.65
C THR A 168 -2.20 -23.11 3.23
N LEU A 169 -1.06 -23.02 2.54
CA LEU A 169 -0.35 -24.17 1.96
C LEU A 169 0.77 -24.68 2.87
N VAL A 170 1.36 -23.80 3.70
CA VAL A 170 2.50 -24.14 4.56
C VAL A 170 2.19 -24.01 6.05
N SER A 171 3.03 -24.64 6.88
CA SER A 171 2.95 -24.47 8.33
C SER A 171 3.15 -22.99 8.72
N TRP A 172 2.57 -22.57 9.84
CA TRP A 172 2.68 -21.18 10.30
C TRP A 172 4.14 -20.75 10.55
N ARG A 173 5.00 -21.66 11.03
CA ARG A 173 6.44 -21.39 11.21
C ARG A 173 7.18 -21.26 9.88
N THR A 174 6.82 -22.07 8.88
CA THR A 174 7.36 -21.93 7.52
C THR A 174 6.89 -20.63 6.85
N MET A 175 5.64 -20.22 7.07
CA MET A 175 5.11 -18.96 6.56
C MET A 175 5.90 -17.75 7.10
N VAL A 176 6.29 -17.79 8.36
CA VAL A 176 7.15 -16.78 8.98
C VAL A 176 8.51 -16.69 8.29
N LEU A 177 9.12 -17.84 7.95
CA LEU A 177 10.38 -17.85 7.18
C LEU A 177 10.21 -17.29 5.76
N VAL A 178 9.05 -17.52 5.13
CA VAL A 178 8.72 -16.89 3.84
C VAL A 178 8.63 -15.37 3.99
N GLY A 179 8.14 -14.86 5.12
CA GLY A 179 8.14 -13.42 5.45
C GLY A 179 9.54 -12.80 5.61
N VAL A 180 10.55 -13.59 6.00
CA VAL A 180 11.95 -13.12 6.09
C VAL A 180 12.57 -12.90 4.70
N LEU A 181 12.18 -13.71 3.71
CA LEU A 181 12.74 -13.65 2.36
C LEU A 181 12.65 -12.27 1.69
N PRO A 182 11.49 -11.58 1.61
CA PRO A 182 11.42 -10.24 1.03
C PRO A 182 12.24 -9.22 1.83
N CYS A 183 12.35 -9.37 3.15
CA CYS A 183 13.17 -8.49 3.99
C CYS A 183 14.66 -8.62 3.63
N LEU A 184 15.13 -9.86 3.39
CA LEU A 184 16.51 -10.12 2.96
C LEU A 184 16.77 -9.58 1.56
N VAL A 185 15.84 -9.77 0.63
CA VAL A 185 15.94 -9.23 -0.74
C VAL A 185 15.96 -7.70 -0.71
N LEU A 186 15.11 -7.07 0.11
CA LEU A 186 15.12 -5.63 0.34
C LEU A 186 16.48 -5.18 0.90
N LEU A 187 16.97 -5.81 1.96
CA LEU A 187 18.24 -5.46 2.60
C LEU A 187 19.44 -5.56 1.65
N LEU A 188 19.52 -6.65 0.87
CA LEU A 188 20.57 -6.87 -0.12
C LEU A 188 20.43 -5.92 -1.32
N GLY A 189 19.21 -5.70 -1.79
CA GLY A 189 18.91 -4.81 -2.92
C GLY A 189 19.28 -3.35 -2.63
N LEU A 190 19.06 -2.89 -1.39
CA LEU A 190 19.42 -1.54 -0.93
C LEU A 190 20.93 -1.27 -0.90
N VAL A 191 21.80 -2.27 -1.06
CA VAL A 191 23.25 -2.06 -1.18
C VAL A 191 23.61 -1.50 -2.57
N PHE A 192 22.82 -1.82 -3.59
CA PHE A 192 23.10 -1.46 -4.98
C PHE A 192 22.45 -0.13 -5.41
N ILE A 193 21.53 0.42 -4.61
CA ILE A 193 20.77 1.63 -4.93
C ILE A 193 21.45 2.84 -4.26
N PRO A 194 21.70 3.94 -5.02
CA PRO A 194 22.23 5.18 -4.48
C PRO A 194 21.16 5.92 -3.68
N GLU A 195 21.60 6.66 -2.66
CA GLU A 195 20.70 7.47 -1.84
C GLU A 195 19.99 8.55 -2.67
N SER A 196 18.85 9.03 -2.17
CA SER A 196 18.04 10.05 -2.84
C SER A 196 18.84 11.32 -3.12
N PRO A 197 19.01 11.77 -4.39
CA PRO A 197 19.75 12.99 -4.72
C PRO A 197 19.21 14.22 -3.98
N ARG A 198 17.88 14.33 -3.81
CA ARG A 198 17.24 15.42 -3.06
C ARG A 198 17.64 15.45 -1.58
N TRP A 199 17.89 14.29 -0.97
CA TRP A 199 18.35 14.23 0.41
C TRP A 199 19.83 14.60 0.50
N LEU A 200 20.66 14.11 -0.42
CA LEU A 200 22.08 14.46 -0.50
C LEU A 200 22.32 15.96 -0.71
N ALA A 201 21.50 16.61 -1.54
CA ALA A 201 21.51 18.05 -1.69
C ALA A 201 21.07 18.80 -0.41
N LYS A 202 20.10 18.25 0.35
CA LYS A 202 19.65 18.84 1.63
C LYS A 202 20.71 18.76 2.73
N VAL A 203 21.54 17.71 2.74
CA VAL A 203 22.61 17.49 3.72
C VAL A 203 23.94 18.15 3.29
N ASP A 204 23.94 18.85 2.14
CA ASP A 204 25.10 19.53 1.54
C ASP A 204 26.27 18.59 1.16
N HIS A 205 25.95 17.34 0.81
CA HIS A 205 26.91 16.35 0.34
C HIS A 205 27.07 16.43 -1.20
N GLN A 206 27.64 17.54 -1.68
CA GLN A 206 27.71 17.87 -3.13
C GLN A 206 28.33 16.77 -4.01
N LYS A 207 29.39 16.10 -3.55
CA LYS A 207 30.06 15.03 -4.32
C LYS A 207 29.17 13.80 -4.48
N GLU A 208 28.48 13.40 -3.43
CA GLU A 208 27.57 12.25 -3.45
C GLU A 208 26.30 12.58 -4.22
N PHE A 209 25.81 13.81 -4.12
CA PHE A 209 24.68 14.33 -4.88
C PHE A 209 24.89 14.21 -6.39
N ILE A 210 26.00 14.74 -6.90
CA ILE A 210 26.38 14.65 -8.32
C ILE A 210 26.53 13.18 -8.75
N SER A 211 27.20 12.36 -7.94
CA SER A 211 27.39 10.93 -8.24
C SER A 211 26.06 10.16 -8.29
N ALA A 212 25.11 10.47 -7.41
CA ALA A 212 23.79 9.84 -7.39
C ALA A 212 22.96 10.24 -8.62
N LEU A 213 22.98 11.51 -9.02
CA LEU A 213 22.33 12.01 -10.24
C LEU A 213 22.91 11.37 -11.50
N GLN A 214 24.24 11.30 -11.62
CA GLN A 214 24.90 10.63 -12.75
C GLN A 214 24.58 9.13 -12.81
N LYS A 215 24.56 8.45 -11.66
CA LYS A 215 24.13 7.04 -11.62
C LYS A 215 22.67 6.86 -12.05
N LEU A 216 21.79 7.81 -11.71
CA LEU A 216 20.38 7.77 -12.06
C LEU A 216 20.08 8.22 -13.50
N ARG A 217 20.94 8.98 -14.16
CA ARG A 217 20.71 9.52 -15.52
C ARG A 217 21.61 8.93 -16.60
N GLY A 218 22.72 8.31 -16.22
CA GLY A 218 23.80 7.89 -17.13
C GLY A 218 25.08 8.65 -16.81
N LYS A 219 26.25 8.01 -17.00
CA LYS A 219 27.54 8.59 -16.58
C LYS A 219 27.86 9.90 -17.32
N ASP A 220 27.40 10.01 -18.56
CA ASP A 220 27.69 11.14 -19.46
C ASP A 220 26.46 12.05 -19.69
N ALA A 221 25.38 11.86 -18.91
CA ALA A 221 24.19 12.69 -19.01
C ALA A 221 24.44 14.09 -18.42
N ASP A 222 23.96 15.13 -19.11
CA ASP A 222 23.99 16.50 -18.58
C ASP A 222 22.98 16.64 -17.43
N ILE A 223 23.50 16.66 -16.20
CA ILE A 223 22.74 16.80 -14.96
C ILE A 223 22.72 18.23 -14.44
N THR A 224 23.37 19.17 -15.13
CA THR A 224 23.67 20.52 -14.59
C THR A 224 22.38 21.30 -14.32
N GLN A 225 21.41 21.20 -15.24
CA GLN A 225 20.11 21.85 -15.11
C GLN A 225 19.26 21.22 -13.98
N GLU A 226 19.14 19.88 -13.96
CA GLU A 226 18.36 19.18 -12.93
C GLU A 226 18.96 19.39 -11.53
N ALA A 227 20.29 19.43 -11.42
CA ALA A 227 20.97 19.72 -10.17
C ALA A 227 20.66 21.12 -9.64
N ALA A 228 20.68 22.14 -10.51
CA ALA A 228 20.33 23.51 -10.16
C ALA A 228 18.86 23.64 -9.71
N GLU A 229 17.93 23.01 -10.45
CA GLU A 229 16.50 22.99 -10.10
C GLU A 229 16.25 22.34 -8.73
N ILE A 230 16.93 21.23 -8.42
CA ILE A 230 16.82 20.57 -7.11
C ILE A 230 17.35 21.48 -5.99
N GLN A 231 18.46 22.16 -6.23
CA GLN A 231 19.10 23.01 -5.23
C GLN A 231 18.27 24.27 -4.93
N GLU A 232 17.76 24.92 -5.97
CA GLU A 232 16.82 26.04 -5.85
C GLU A 232 15.53 25.61 -5.12
N CYS A 233 15.00 24.42 -5.42
CA CYS A 233 13.84 23.88 -4.72
C CYS A 233 14.09 23.67 -3.22
N ILE A 234 15.29 23.20 -2.83
CA ILE A 234 15.65 22.99 -1.43
C ILE A 234 15.84 24.31 -0.69
N GLU A 235 16.47 25.31 -1.32
CA GLU A 235 16.59 26.66 -0.77
C GLU A 235 15.21 27.29 -0.54
N ASN A 236 14.31 27.17 -1.52
CA ASN A 236 12.93 27.63 -1.39
C ASN A 236 12.16 26.89 -0.28
N LEU A 237 12.40 25.59 -0.08
CA LEU A 237 11.79 24.84 1.02
C LEU A 237 12.34 25.24 2.40
N GLN A 238 13.60 25.66 2.49
CA GLN A 238 14.21 26.12 3.74
C GLN A 238 13.72 27.51 4.18
N THR A 239 13.30 28.35 3.23
CA THR A 239 12.75 29.69 3.53
C THR A 239 11.29 29.65 4.00
N LEU A 240 10.57 28.55 3.76
CA LEU A 240 9.19 28.38 4.23
C LEU A 240 9.14 28.16 5.76
N PRO A 241 8.22 28.83 6.48
CA PRO A 241 8.05 28.60 7.91
C PRO A 241 7.60 27.16 8.18
N ARG A 242 8.27 26.50 9.13
CA ARG A 242 7.87 25.15 9.58
C ARG A 242 6.52 25.24 10.30
N ALA A 243 5.49 24.68 9.68
CA ALA A 243 4.17 24.61 10.29
C ALA A 243 4.18 23.70 11.54
N GLY A 244 3.50 24.14 12.59
CA GLY A 244 3.26 23.35 13.79
C GLY A 244 1.94 22.57 13.71
N PHE A 245 1.74 21.62 14.63
CA PHE A 245 0.45 20.90 14.75
C PHE A 245 -0.74 21.82 15.03
N GLN A 246 -0.51 22.95 15.69
CA GLN A 246 -1.55 23.94 15.98
C GLN A 246 -2.06 24.64 14.71
N ASP A 247 -1.20 24.77 13.69
CA ASP A 247 -1.56 25.45 12.44
C ASP A 247 -2.62 24.66 11.67
N LEU A 248 -2.67 23.34 11.82
CA LEU A 248 -3.69 22.49 11.20
C LEU A 248 -5.12 22.84 11.61
N PHE A 249 -5.31 23.44 12.80
CA PHE A 249 -6.62 23.80 13.33
C PHE A 249 -7.06 25.22 12.95
N GLN A 250 -6.28 25.92 12.12
CA GLN A 250 -6.69 27.21 11.59
C GLN A 250 -7.84 27.05 10.59
N SER A 251 -8.74 28.05 10.55
CA SER A 251 -9.94 28.04 9.68
C SER A 251 -9.63 27.79 8.20
N ARG A 252 -8.43 28.18 7.74
CA ARG A 252 -7.92 27.95 6.38
C ARG A 252 -7.67 26.47 6.04
N TYR A 253 -7.30 25.66 7.03
CA TYR A 253 -6.84 24.28 6.83
C TYR A 253 -7.78 23.23 7.43
N ILE A 254 -8.68 23.63 8.32
CA ILE A 254 -9.57 22.72 9.04
C ILE A 254 -10.42 21.84 8.11
N ARG A 255 -10.83 22.34 6.93
CA ARG A 255 -11.60 21.57 5.94
C ARG A 255 -10.77 20.47 5.29
N SER A 256 -9.52 20.76 4.93
CA SER A 256 -8.55 19.75 4.45
C SER A 256 -8.33 18.66 5.50
N VAL A 257 -8.25 19.05 6.78
CA VAL A 257 -8.13 18.11 7.91
C VAL A 257 -9.39 17.26 8.06
N ILE A 258 -10.59 17.87 8.05
CA ILE A 258 -11.87 17.15 8.18
C ILE A 258 -12.04 16.10 7.07
N VAL A 259 -11.75 16.46 5.82
CA VAL A 259 -11.84 15.51 4.70
C VAL A 259 -10.84 14.37 4.85
N SER A 260 -9.57 14.68 5.08
CA SER A 260 -8.50 13.67 5.11
C SER A 260 -8.61 12.75 6.33
N VAL A 261 -8.85 13.31 7.52
CA VAL A 261 -9.03 12.55 8.76
C VAL A 261 -10.35 11.78 8.72
N GLY A 262 -11.43 12.40 8.24
CA GLY A 262 -12.74 11.76 8.11
C GLY A 262 -12.67 10.53 7.20
N LEU A 263 -12.03 10.64 6.04
CA LEU A 263 -11.83 9.49 5.14
C LEU A 263 -11.07 8.34 5.82
N MET A 264 -10.04 8.61 6.62
CA MET A 264 -9.33 7.55 7.36
C MET A 264 -10.19 6.92 8.47
N VAL A 265 -10.95 7.72 9.21
CA VAL A 265 -11.87 7.20 10.24
C VAL A 265 -12.92 6.28 9.60
N PHE A 266 -13.52 6.70 8.50
CA PHE A 266 -14.51 5.88 7.77
C PHE A 266 -13.90 4.65 7.12
N GLN A 267 -12.66 4.75 6.60
CA GLN A 267 -11.91 3.61 6.08
C GLN A 267 -11.72 2.54 7.17
N GLN A 268 -11.31 2.93 8.37
CA GLN A 268 -11.05 1.98 9.47
C GLN A 268 -12.34 1.44 10.10
N THR A 269 -13.34 2.29 10.35
CA THR A 269 -14.63 1.85 10.92
C THR A 269 -15.40 0.93 9.99
N GLY A 270 -15.09 0.92 8.69
CA GLY A 270 -15.57 -0.07 7.72
C GLY A 270 -15.10 -1.51 7.98
N GLY A 271 -14.20 -1.76 8.95
CA GLY A 271 -13.90 -3.10 9.45
C GLY A 271 -12.77 -3.84 8.71
N ILE A 272 -12.06 -3.20 7.77
CA ILE A 272 -11.17 -3.88 6.83
C ILE A 272 -10.07 -4.71 7.48
N ASN A 273 -9.43 -4.18 8.52
CA ASN A 273 -8.37 -4.89 9.23
C ASN A 273 -8.93 -6.04 10.08
N GLY A 274 -10.14 -5.90 10.62
CA GLY A 274 -10.83 -6.99 11.30
C GLY A 274 -11.18 -8.12 10.34
N VAL A 275 -11.85 -7.82 9.22
CA VAL A 275 -12.18 -8.81 8.19
C VAL A 275 -10.90 -9.46 7.63
N GLY A 276 -9.84 -8.67 7.41
CA GLY A 276 -8.55 -9.15 6.91
C GLY A 276 -7.80 -10.07 7.89
N PHE A 277 -7.66 -9.70 9.17
CA PHE A 277 -6.91 -10.48 10.17
C PHE A 277 -7.63 -11.74 10.65
N TYR A 278 -8.96 -11.75 10.62
CA TYR A 278 -9.78 -12.85 11.13
C TYR A 278 -10.55 -13.59 10.02
N ALA A 279 -10.22 -13.36 8.75
CA ALA A 279 -10.91 -13.94 7.59
C ALA A 279 -11.15 -15.45 7.71
N SER A 280 -10.11 -16.22 8.06
CA SER A 280 -10.21 -17.67 8.22
C SER A 280 -11.24 -18.07 9.28
N GLN A 281 -11.25 -17.40 10.44
CA GLN A 281 -12.20 -17.64 11.52
C GLN A 281 -13.62 -17.24 11.11
N ILE A 282 -13.79 -16.18 10.32
CA ILE A 282 -15.11 -15.75 9.82
C ILE A 282 -15.71 -16.84 8.92
N PHE A 283 -14.93 -17.44 8.02
CA PHE A 283 -15.40 -18.51 7.14
C PHE A 283 -15.72 -19.80 7.90
N VAL A 284 -14.89 -20.18 8.87
CA VAL A 284 -15.18 -21.32 9.75
C VAL A 284 -16.46 -21.06 10.56
N SER A 285 -16.63 -19.84 11.09
CA SER A 285 -17.83 -19.43 11.82
C SER A 285 -19.06 -19.35 10.91
N ALA A 286 -18.90 -19.09 9.61
CA ALA A 286 -19.99 -19.13 8.64
C ALA A 286 -20.47 -20.56 8.39
N GLY A 287 -19.56 -21.55 8.43
CA GLY A 287 -19.91 -22.98 8.33
C GLY A 287 -19.01 -23.78 7.39
N PHE A 288 -17.94 -23.19 6.83
CA PHE A 288 -16.97 -23.93 6.04
C PHE A 288 -16.11 -24.84 6.92
N SER A 289 -15.74 -26.02 6.39
CA SER A 289 -14.85 -26.96 7.09
C SER A 289 -13.45 -26.40 7.34
N SER A 290 -12.98 -25.47 6.51
CA SER A 290 -11.74 -24.73 6.71
C SER A 290 -11.86 -23.31 6.16
N GLY A 291 -11.12 -22.37 6.76
CA GLY A 291 -11.04 -20.98 6.29
C GLY A 291 -10.11 -20.78 5.09
N ASN A 292 -9.45 -21.83 4.63
CA ASN A 292 -8.43 -21.78 3.58
C ASN A 292 -9.03 -21.38 2.22
N LEU A 293 -10.17 -21.98 1.85
CA LEU A 293 -10.82 -21.67 0.58
C LEU A 293 -11.20 -20.18 0.48
N GLY A 294 -11.81 -19.63 1.53
CA GLY A 294 -12.22 -18.23 1.55
C GLY A 294 -11.04 -17.26 1.53
N THR A 295 -9.96 -17.56 2.28
CA THR A 295 -8.75 -16.72 2.29
C THR A 295 -7.99 -16.76 0.95
N ILE A 296 -7.90 -17.93 0.29
CA ILE A 296 -7.33 -18.05 -1.07
C ILE A 296 -8.14 -17.20 -2.06
N LEU A 297 -9.47 -17.32 -2.04
CA LEU A 297 -10.33 -16.54 -2.94
C LEU A 297 -10.21 -15.04 -2.71
N MET A 298 -10.12 -14.60 -1.44
CA MET A 298 -9.83 -13.20 -1.11
C MET A 298 -8.53 -12.74 -1.76
N GLY A 299 -7.43 -13.48 -1.61
CA GLY A 299 -6.14 -13.13 -2.24
C GLY A 299 -6.20 -13.09 -3.77
N CYS A 300 -6.84 -14.07 -4.40
CA CYS A 300 -6.95 -14.14 -5.86
C CYS A 300 -7.77 -13.00 -6.46
N ILE A 301 -8.83 -12.56 -5.78
CA ILE A 301 -9.73 -11.49 -6.25
C ILE A 301 -9.16 -10.10 -5.95
N GLN A 302 -8.41 -9.96 -4.86
CA GLN A 302 -7.91 -8.65 -4.43
C GLN A 302 -6.96 -8.03 -5.47
N VAL A 303 -5.99 -8.79 -6.01
CA VAL A 303 -4.98 -8.25 -6.95
C VAL A 303 -5.60 -7.72 -8.25
N PRO A 304 -6.41 -8.50 -9.01
CA PRO A 304 -6.98 -8.01 -10.27
C PRO A 304 -7.89 -6.80 -10.06
N ILE A 305 -8.68 -6.80 -8.98
CA ILE A 305 -9.59 -5.70 -8.69
C ILE A 305 -8.83 -4.42 -8.32
N THR A 306 -7.74 -4.50 -7.56
CA THR A 306 -6.90 -3.32 -7.28
C THR A 306 -6.24 -2.78 -8.55
N ILE A 307 -5.80 -3.62 -9.47
CA ILE A 307 -5.26 -3.18 -10.77
C ILE A 307 -6.34 -2.42 -11.56
N VAL A 308 -7.55 -2.97 -11.62
CA VAL A 308 -8.69 -2.30 -12.25
C VAL A 308 -9.02 -0.98 -11.54
N GLY A 309 -9.01 -0.94 -10.21
CA GLY A 309 -9.23 0.26 -9.41
C GLY A 309 -8.19 1.35 -9.69
N ALA A 310 -6.91 0.98 -9.81
CA ALA A 310 -5.86 1.92 -10.18
C ALA A 310 -6.07 2.52 -11.57
N ILE A 311 -6.39 1.70 -12.58
CA ILE A 311 -6.68 2.17 -13.94
C ILE A 311 -7.92 3.08 -13.97
N LEU A 312 -8.95 2.74 -13.19
CA LEU A 312 -10.17 3.55 -13.09
C LEU A 312 -9.93 4.86 -12.32
N MET A 313 -8.96 4.92 -11.42
CA MET A 313 -8.67 6.13 -10.65
C MET A 313 -8.26 7.29 -11.55
N ASP A 314 -7.45 7.02 -12.55
CA ASP A 314 -7.02 8.02 -13.52
C ASP A 314 -8.16 8.45 -14.46
N ARG A 315 -9.10 7.53 -14.76
CA ARG A 315 -10.19 7.79 -15.71
C ARG A 315 -11.43 8.40 -15.08
N SER A 316 -11.91 7.90 -13.96
CA SER A 316 -13.22 8.22 -13.39
C SER A 316 -13.19 9.30 -12.30
N GLY A 317 -12.01 9.63 -11.76
CA GLY A 317 -11.90 10.55 -10.63
C GLY A 317 -12.09 9.86 -9.28
N ARG A 318 -12.03 10.63 -8.20
CA ARG A 318 -11.82 10.08 -6.85
C ARG A 318 -13.15 9.85 -6.15
N ILE A 319 -14.11 10.78 -6.27
CA ILE A 319 -15.43 10.63 -5.65
C ILE A 319 -16.20 9.42 -6.20
N PRO A 320 -16.32 9.20 -7.52
CA PRO A 320 -17.10 8.07 -8.03
C PRO A 320 -16.56 6.72 -7.53
N LEU A 321 -15.24 6.58 -7.43
CA LEU A 321 -14.62 5.38 -6.88
C LEU A 321 -14.88 5.20 -5.38
N LEU A 322 -14.80 6.28 -4.59
CA LEU A 322 -15.15 6.23 -3.17
C LEU A 322 -16.62 5.84 -2.97
N MET A 323 -17.53 6.37 -3.79
CA MET A 323 -18.96 6.07 -3.73
C MET A 323 -19.27 4.62 -4.10
N VAL A 324 -18.69 4.10 -5.19
CA VAL A 324 -18.83 2.70 -5.61
C VAL A 324 -18.23 1.77 -4.56
N SER A 325 -17.08 2.14 -4.00
CA SER A 325 -16.39 1.36 -2.98
C SER A 325 -17.19 1.30 -1.67
N ALA A 326 -17.68 2.43 -1.17
CA ALA A 326 -18.48 2.50 0.06
C ALA A 326 -19.83 1.78 -0.07
N SER A 327 -20.52 1.94 -1.21
CA SER A 327 -21.79 1.24 -1.47
C SER A 327 -21.60 -0.28 -1.58
N GLY A 328 -20.62 -0.74 -2.36
CA GLY A 328 -20.32 -2.16 -2.49
C GLY A 328 -19.84 -2.79 -1.18
N SER A 329 -19.03 -2.08 -0.40
CA SER A 329 -18.61 -2.54 0.93
C SER A 329 -19.79 -2.65 1.90
N SER A 330 -20.70 -1.66 1.90
CA SER A 330 -21.93 -1.70 2.70
C SER A 330 -22.81 -2.89 2.33
N ILE A 331 -23.02 -3.13 1.03
CA ILE A 331 -23.81 -4.25 0.51
C ILE A 331 -23.17 -5.60 0.88
N GLY A 332 -21.85 -5.74 0.71
CA GLY A 332 -21.13 -6.96 1.08
C GLY A 332 -21.24 -7.30 2.56
N CYS A 333 -21.09 -6.29 3.44
CA CYS A 333 -21.31 -6.44 4.88
C CYS A 333 -22.78 -6.79 5.18
N PHE A 334 -23.75 -6.15 4.53
CA PHE A 334 -25.17 -6.44 4.74
C PHE A 334 -25.53 -7.88 4.37
N ILE A 335 -25.06 -8.37 3.22
CA ILE A 335 -25.24 -9.76 2.77
C ILE A 335 -24.62 -10.74 3.77
N THR A 336 -23.41 -10.44 4.25
CA THR A 336 -22.71 -11.27 5.24
C THR A 336 -23.48 -11.29 6.58
N GLY A 337 -23.99 -10.14 7.02
CA GLY A 337 -24.83 -10.01 8.20
C GLY A 337 -26.13 -10.80 8.11
N ILE A 338 -26.79 -10.80 6.94
CA ILE A 338 -27.97 -11.63 6.66
C ILE A 338 -27.63 -13.12 6.77
N SER A 339 -26.51 -13.56 6.20
CA SER A 339 -26.09 -14.97 6.30
C SER A 339 -25.95 -15.42 7.76
N PHE A 340 -25.26 -14.63 8.59
CA PHE A 340 -25.14 -14.92 10.02
C PHE A 340 -26.47 -14.80 10.78
N TYR A 341 -27.31 -13.83 10.43
CA TYR A 341 -28.63 -13.66 11.06
C TYR A 341 -29.53 -14.87 10.79
N LEU A 342 -29.59 -15.32 9.54
CA LEU A 342 -30.35 -16.51 9.16
C LEU A 342 -29.81 -17.75 9.85
N LYS A 343 -28.48 -17.91 9.93
CA LYS A 343 -27.85 -19.02 10.64
C LYS A 343 -28.27 -19.10 12.12
N VAL A 344 -28.30 -17.96 12.81
CA VAL A 344 -28.66 -17.88 14.24
C VAL A 344 -30.17 -18.09 14.45
N ASN A 345 -31.02 -17.41 13.69
CA ASN A 345 -32.48 -17.46 13.91
C ASN A 345 -33.13 -18.77 13.46
N LEU A 346 -32.57 -19.44 12.46
CA LEU A 346 -33.08 -20.73 12.00
C LEU A 346 -32.72 -21.90 12.94
N ASN A 347 -31.99 -21.66 14.06
CA ASN A 347 -31.48 -22.71 14.96
C ASN A 347 -30.91 -23.90 14.18
N LEU A 348 -30.15 -23.59 13.10
CA LEU A 348 -29.48 -24.57 12.25
C LEU A 348 -28.32 -25.18 13.04
N SER A 349 -28.67 -26.05 13.98
CA SER A 349 -27.79 -27.00 14.59
C SER A 349 -27.09 -27.74 13.46
N VAL A 350 -25.76 -27.66 13.44
CA VAL A 350 -24.89 -28.40 12.53
C VAL A 350 -25.34 -29.87 12.55
N GLY A 351 -26.03 -30.34 11.51
CA GLY A 351 -26.36 -31.77 11.39
C GLY A 351 -27.70 -32.20 10.81
N GLN A 352 -28.69 -31.34 10.55
CA GLN A 352 -29.94 -31.80 9.89
C GLN A 352 -30.51 -30.81 8.87
N GLY A 353 -30.55 -31.25 7.61
CA GLY A 353 -31.43 -30.73 6.58
C GLY A 353 -30.75 -29.92 5.47
N ILE A 354 -31.14 -30.25 4.24
CA ILE A 354 -30.80 -29.78 2.86
C ILE A 354 -30.56 -28.26 2.65
N TYR A 355 -30.72 -27.41 3.67
CA TYR A 355 -30.47 -25.96 3.62
C TYR A 355 -29.00 -25.56 3.95
N MET A 356 -28.06 -26.51 4.01
CA MET A 356 -26.73 -26.35 4.63
C MET A 356 -25.63 -25.69 3.76
N ASP A 357 -25.72 -25.68 2.43
CA ASP A 357 -24.56 -25.28 1.60
C ASP A 357 -24.57 -23.80 1.13
N TRP A 358 -25.75 -23.19 1.00
CA TRP A 358 -25.87 -21.85 0.41
C TRP A 358 -25.59 -20.72 1.41
N LEU A 359 -25.80 -20.92 2.73
CA LEU A 359 -25.52 -19.90 3.75
C LEU A 359 -24.02 -19.55 3.85
N PRO A 360 -23.11 -20.53 3.98
CA PRO A 360 -21.67 -20.25 3.96
C PRO A 360 -21.25 -19.58 2.64
N THR A 361 -21.81 -20.05 1.52
CA THR A 361 -21.57 -19.46 0.20
C THR A 361 -22.06 -18.01 0.10
N LEU A 362 -23.16 -17.65 0.77
CA LEU A 362 -23.67 -16.28 0.86
C LEU A 362 -22.77 -15.38 1.72
N ALA A 363 -22.24 -15.89 2.84
CA ALA A 363 -21.26 -15.16 3.63
C ALA A 363 -19.96 -14.95 2.84
N LEU A 364 -19.53 -15.97 2.09
CA LEU A 364 -18.38 -15.88 1.20
C LEU A 364 -18.58 -14.82 0.11
N SER A 365 -19.71 -14.85 -0.60
CA SER A 365 -19.99 -13.86 -1.64
C SER A 365 -20.08 -12.44 -1.06
N GLY A 366 -20.68 -12.27 0.11
CA GLY A 366 -20.72 -10.99 0.82
C GLY A 366 -19.32 -10.45 1.15
N ILE A 367 -18.43 -11.28 1.70
CA ILE A 367 -17.05 -10.89 2.02
C ILE A 367 -16.22 -10.60 0.76
N LEU A 368 -16.42 -11.36 -0.32
CA LEU A 368 -15.73 -11.12 -1.59
C LEU A 368 -16.20 -9.82 -2.27
N VAL A 369 -17.50 -9.52 -2.24
CA VAL A 369 -18.04 -8.23 -2.70
C VAL A 369 -17.48 -7.10 -1.84
N TYR A 370 -17.49 -7.26 -0.51
CA TYR A 370 -16.91 -6.29 0.41
C TYR A 370 -15.45 -5.98 0.08
N LEU A 371 -14.61 -7.02 -0.02
CA LEU A 371 -13.17 -6.86 -0.25
C LEU A 371 -12.88 -6.30 -1.65
N GLY A 372 -13.59 -6.79 -2.65
CA GLY A 372 -13.47 -6.32 -4.03
C GLY A 372 -13.83 -4.84 -4.12
N SER A 373 -15.02 -4.46 -3.66
CA SER A 373 -15.44 -3.06 -3.66
C SER A 373 -14.51 -2.15 -2.85
N TYR A 374 -14.05 -2.59 -1.67
CA TYR A 374 -13.06 -1.84 -0.89
C TYR A 374 -11.76 -1.57 -1.68
N SER A 375 -11.28 -2.60 -2.39
CA SER A 375 -10.03 -2.56 -3.16
C SER A 375 -10.07 -1.63 -4.37
N ILE A 376 -11.26 -1.31 -4.90
CA ILE A 376 -11.44 -0.39 -6.03
C ILE A 376 -11.17 1.07 -5.63
N GLY A 377 -11.54 1.47 -4.41
CA GLY A 377 -11.57 2.89 -4.02
C GLY A 377 -11.02 3.14 -2.62
N MET A 378 -11.76 2.71 -1.59
CA MET A 378 -11.45 3.02 -0.19
C MET A 378 -10.06 2.57 0.25
N GLY A 379 -9.44 1.58 -0.40
CA GLY A 379 -8.07 1.17 -0.10
C GLY A 379 -7.00 2.22 -0.45
N ALA A 380 -7.05 2.80 -1.65
CA ALA A 380 -5.98 3.65 -2.18
C ALA A 380 -6.36 5.15 -2.25
N VAL A 381 -7.62 5.46 -2.59
CA VAL A 381 -8.07 6.84 -2.83
C VAL A 381 -7.86 7.75 -1.60
N PRO A 382 -8.16 7.36 -0.35
CA PRO A 382 -7.92 8.22 0.82
C PRO A 382 -6.47 8.68 0.98
N TRP A 383 -5.50 7.82 0.63
CA TRP A 383 -4.07 8.15 0.70
C TRP A 383 -3.66 9.14 -0.40
N VAL A 384 -4.20 8.97 -1.61
CA VAL A 384 -3.99 9.90 -2.73
C VAL A 384 -4.61 11.26 -2.42
N MET A 385 -5.87 11.28 -1.97
CA MET A 385 -6.60 12.48 -1.59
C MET A 385 -5.90 13.26 -0.48
N MET A 386 -5.37 12.58 0.54
CA MET A 386 -4.56 13.24 1.58
C MET A 386 -3.37 13.99 0.96
N SER A 387 -2.70 13.41 -0.04
CA SER A 387 -1.58 14.06 -0.72
C SER A 387 -1.99 15.20 -1.66
N GLU A 388 -3.25 15.26 -2.11
CA GLU A 388 -3.76 16.29 -3.03
C GLU A 388 -4.45 17.45 -2.29
N ILE A 389 -4.99 17.22 -1.08
CA ILE A 389 -5.81 18.21 -0.37
C ILE A 389 -4.97 19.11 0.56
N PHE A 390 -3.81 18.64 1.04
CA PHE A 390 -2.97 19.43 1.93
C PHE A 390 -2.01 20.35 1.15
N PRO A 391 -1.97 21.66 1.47
CA PRO A 391 -0.97 22.57 0.94
C PRO A 391 0.44 22.17 1.38
N LEU A 392 1.43 22.47 0.53
CA LEU A 392 2.82 22.02 0.69
C LEU A 392 3.42 22.37 2.06
N ASN A 393 3.06 23.53 2.63
CA ASN A 393 3.57 24.01 3.91
C ASN A 393 3.12 23.17 5.13
N ILE A 394 1.92 22.58 5.09
CA ILE A 394 1.37 21.76 6.19
C ILE A 394 1.28 20.28 5.85
N LYS A 395 1.57 19.89 4.61
CA LYS A 395 1.42 18.52 4.09
C LYS A 395 2.12 17.46 4.94
N GLY A 396 3.31 17.76 5.44
CA GLY A 396 4.05 16.84 6.32
C GLY A 396 3.33 16.60 7.66
N VAL A 397 2.88 17.66 8.32
CA VAL A 397 2.20 17.58 9.62
C VAL A 397 0.79 16.99 9.48
N GLY A 398 0.04 17.43 8.46
CA GLY A 398 -1.29 16.91 8.13
C GLY A 398 -1.25 15.42 7.78
N GLY A 399 -0.29 15.00 6.93
CA GLY A 399 -0.09 13.60 6.60
C GLY A 399 0.25 12.74 7.83
N SER A 400 1.06 13.27 8.76
CA SER A 400 1.39 12.59 10.02
C SER A 400 0.16 12.38 10.91
N LEU A 401 -0.70 13.41 11.04
CA LEU A 401 -1.96 13.30 11.79
C LEU A 401 -2.91 12.27 11.18
N VAL A 402 -3.11 12.32 9.87
CA VAL A 402 -3.97 11.38 9.13
C VAL A 402 -3.48 9.95 9.29
N THR A 403 -2.17 9.75 9.20
CA THR A 403 -1.53 8.44 9.39
C THR A 403 -1.74 7.92 10.81
N LEU A 404 -1.53 8.76 11.83
CA LEU A 404 -1.78 8.40 13.23
C LEU A 404 -3.23 7.98 13.48
N VAL A 405 -4.20 8.75 12.96
CA VAL A 405 -5.62 8.41 13.10
C VAL A 405 -5.96 7.10 12.40
N SER A 406 -5.38 6.85 11.22
CA SER A 406 -5.58 5.60 10.49
C SER A 406 -5.05 4.40 11.27
N TRP A 407 -3.82 4.47 11.80
CA TRP A 407 -3.25 3.38 12.61
C TRP A 407 -3.99 3.16 13.93
N PHE A 408 -4.42 4.24 14.59
CA PHE A 408 -5.22 4.15 15.81
C PHE A 408 -6.59 3.51 15.54
N GLY A 409 -7.28 3.93 14.47
CA GLY A 409 -8.56 3.32 14.06
C GLY A 409 -8.38 1.84 13.70
N SER A 410 -7.30 1.51 12.99
CA SER A 410 -6.92 0.13 12.66
C SER A 410 -6.70 -0.72 13.90
N TRP A 411 -5.98 -0.21 14.90
CA TRP A 411 -5.81 -0.86 16.20
C TRP A 411 -7.14 -1.10 16.91
N ALA A 412 -7.95 -0.05 17.06
CA ALA A 412 -9.21 -0.11 17.79
C ALA A 412 -10.16 -1.15 17.19
N VAL A 413 -10.32 -1.13 15.86
CA VAL A 413 -11.18 -2.07 15.14
C VAL A 413 -10.64 -3.49 15.21
N SER A 414 -9.34 -3.69 15.00
CA SER A 414 -8.72 -5.02 15.03
C SER A 414 -8.79 -5.67 16.42
N TYR A 415 -8.64 -4.87 17.48
CA TYR A 415 -8.76 -5.34 18.86
C TYR A 415 -10.22 -5.65 19.21
N ALA A 416 -11.15 -4.76 18.86
CA ALA A 416 -12.57 -4.90 19.18
C ALA A 416 -13.28 -6.01 18.36
N PHE A 417 -12.76 -6.37 17.17
CA PHE A 417 -13.44 -7.25 16.22
C PHE A 417 -13.88 -8.59 16.82
N ASN A 418 -12.97 -9.30 17.52
CA ASN A 418 -13.31 -10.59 18.12
C ASN A 418 -14.36 -10.46 19.23
N PHE A 419 -14.34 -9.36 19.99
CA PHE A 419 -15.35 -9.10 21.01
C PHE A 419 -16.72 -8.82 20.38
N LEU A 420 -16.75 -8.05 19.28
CA LEU A 420 -17.97 -7.82 18.50
C LEU A 420 -18.51 -9.14 17.92
N MET A 421 -17.65 -9.96 17.33
CA MET A 421 -18.04 -11.28 16.79
C MET A 421 -18.58 -12.22 17.87
N SER A 422 -18.03 -12.16 19.09
CA SER A 422 -18.52 -12.92 20.24
C SER A 422 -19.85 -12.41 20.79
N TRP A 423 -20.11 -11.10 20.69
CA TRP A 423 -21.39 -10.50 21.07
C TRP A 423 -22.48 -10.86 20.06
N SER A 424 -22.23 -10.62 18.78
CA SER A 424 -23.13 -11.00 17.69
C SER A 424 -22.40 -10.95 16.36
N SER A 425 -22.26 -12.11 15.69
CA SER A 425 -21.66 -12.16 14.35
C SER A 425 -22.50 -11.39 13.34
N ALA A 426 -23.83 -11.54 13.36
CA ALA A 426 -24.72 -10.77 12.49
C ALA A 426 -24.69 -9.27 12.80
N GLY A 427 -24.77 -8.91 14.09
CA GLY A 427 -24.72 -7.52 14.55
C GLY A 427 -23.43 -6.81 14.15
N THR A 428 -22.29 -7.50 14.20
CA THR A 428 -20.99 -6.97 13.77
C THR A 428 -21.00 -6.52 12.32
N PHE A 429 -21.47 -7.37 11.41
CA PHE A 429 -21.53 -7.04 9.98
C PHE A 429 -22.60 -5.99 9.66
N PHE A 430 -23.72 -5.95 10.38
CA PHE A 430 -24.69 -4.86 10.25
C PHE A 430 -24.13 -3.52 10.73
N LEU A 431 -23.33 -3.50 11.80
CA LEU A 431 -22.63 -2.29 12.24
C LEU A 431 -21.66 -1.78 11.17
N PHE A 432 -20.89 -2.67 10.54
CA PHE A 432 -20.00 -2.28 9.43
C PHE A 432 -20.75 -1.85 8.17
N SER A 433 -21.91 -2.45 7.88
CA SER A 433 -22.79 -1.98 6.80
C SER A 433 -23.32 -0.57 7.07
N ALA A 434 -23.77 -0.29 8.30
CA ALA A 434 -24.20 1.05 8.71
C ALA A 434 -23.06 2.07 8.63
N ALA A 435 -21.84 1.69 9.05
CA ALA A 435 -20.64 2.52 8.89
C ALA A 435 -20.31 2.79 7.41
N GLY A 436 -20.46 1.79 6.54
CA GLY A 436 -20.32 1.93 5.09
C GLY A 436 -21.34 2.89 4.49
N ALA A 437 -22.60 2.84 4.93
CA ALA A 437 -23.63 3.79 4.52
C ALA A 437 -23.34 5.22 5.02
N ALA A 438 -22.84 5.37 6.24
CA ALA A 438 -22.39 6.67 6.77
C ALA A 438 -21.20 7.22 5.96
N THR A 439 -20.28 6.34 5.54
CA THR A 439 -19.16 6.70 4.66
C THR A 439 -19.67 7.24 3.32
N LEU A 440 -20.68 6.58 2.73
CA LEU A 440 -21.30 7.02 1.48
C LEU A 440 -21.89 8.44 1.62
N LEU A 441 -22.59 8.71 2.72
CA LEU A 441 -23.17 10.03 2.99
C LEU A 441 -22.07 11.10 3.19
N PHE A 442 -21.00 10.76 3.92
CA PHE A 442 -19.87 11.65 4.14
C PHE A 442 -19.17 12.01 2.82
N VAL A 443 -18.87 11.01 1.99
CA VAL A 443 -18.25 11.21 0.68
C VAL A 443 -19.14 12.08 -0.21
N ALA A 444 -20.45 11.82 -0.25
CA ALA A 444 -21.37 12.59 -1.08
C ALA A 444 -21.57 14.06 -0.65
N ARG A 445 -21.28 14.41 0.61
CA ARG A 445 -21.59 15.75 1.16
C ARG A 445 -20.37 16.60 1.49
N VAL A 446 -19.25 15.98 1.84
CA VAL A 446 -18.11 16.67 2.46
C VAL A 446 -16.86 16.61 1.59
N VAL A 447 -16.70 15.58 0.76
CA VAL A 447 -15.47 15.35 0.01
C VAL A 447 -15.56 16.10 -1.34
N PRO A 448 -14.65 17.04 -1.64
CA PRO A 448 -14.58 17.69 -2.95
C PRO A 448 -13.94 16.76 -3.99
N GLU A 449 -14.24 16.98 -5.27
CA GLU A 449 -13.52 16.32 -6.36
C GLU A 449 -12.16 16.98 -6.52
N THR A 450 -11.10 16.19 -6.71
CA THR A 450 -9.72 16.69 -6.85
C THR A 450 -9.15 16.45 -8.25
N LYS A 451 -9.92 15.80 -9.12
CA LYS A 451 -9.43 15.38 -10.43
C LYS A 451 -9.29 16.57 -11.39
N GLY A 452 -8.03 16.85 -11.75
CA GLY A 452 -7.70 17.83 -12.79
C GLY A 452 -7.52 19.26 -12.29
N ASP A 453 -7.78 19.49 -11.01
CA ASP A 453 -7.64 20.79 -10.36
C ASP A 453 -6.24 20.95 -9.77
N SER A 454 -5.71 22.17 -9.83
CA SER A 454 -4.47 22.53 -9.15
C SER A 454 -4.65 22.55 -7.62
N LEU A 455 -3.55 22.43 -6.87
CA LEU A 455 -3.56 22.52 -5.40
C LEU A 455 -4.15 23.84 -4.88
N GLU A 456 -4.04 24.91 -5.69
CA GLU A 456 -4.52 26.25 -5.39
C GLU A 456 -6.04 26.34 -5.61
N GLU A 457 -6.54 25.83 -6.74
CA GLU A 457 -7.98 25.76 -7.04
C GLU A 457 -8.75 24.89 -6.02
N ILE A 458 -8.15 23.77 -5.58
CA ILE A 458 -8.75 22.91 -4.54
C ILE A 458 -8.86 23.67 -3.21
N GLN A 459 -7.86 24.46 -2.84
CA GLN A 459 -7.89 25.29 -1.63
C GLN A 459 -8.92 26.42 -1.74
N GLU A 460 -9.07 27.03 -2.90
CA GLU A 460 -10.09 28.07 -3.13
C GLU A 460 -11.50 27.48 -3.10
N SER A 461 -11.73 26.33 -3.73
CA SER A 461 -12.99 25.57 -3.66
C SER A 461 -13.34 25.21 -2.21
N LEU A 462 -12.36 24.66 -1.47
CA LEU A 462 -12.53 24.33 -0.06
C LEU A 462 -12.79 25.55 0.81
N ASN A 463 -12.26 26.73 0.50
CA ASN A 463 -12.46 27.93 1.32
C ASN A 463 -13.68 28.78 0.91
N SER A 464 -14.15 28.66 -0.34
CA SER A 464 -15.26 29.44 -0.90
C SER A 464 -16.65 28.87 -0.61
N SER A 465 -16.76 27.57 -0.30
CA SER A 465 -18.01 26.91 0.10
C SER A 465 -18.47 27.38 1.49
N LYS A 466 -18.93 28.63 1.64
CA LYS A 466 -19.42 29.16 2.92
C LYS A 466 -20.75 28.54 3.34
#